data_AF-A0A3B9QL42-F1
#
_entry.id   AF-A0A3B9QL42-F1
#
_cell.length_a   1.000
_cell.length_b   1.000
_cell.length_c   1.000
_cell.angle_alpha   90.00
_cell.angle_beta   90.00
_cell.angle_gamma   90.00
#
_symmetry.space_group_name_H-M   'P 1'
#
loop_
_entity.id
_entity.type
_entity.pdbx_description
1 polymer ?
#
loop_
_entity_poly.entity_id
_entity_poly.type
_entity_poly.pdbx_seq_one_letter_code
_entity_poly.pdbx_strand_id
1 'polypeptide(L)' 'MVVLPGDIIHADCHGAVVIPESAVSAIKSTVERLEKAEARLIGPSQQPEFDIEELITILDPDGRDH' A
#
# COMPACT_ATOMS: atom_id res chain seq x y z
N MET A 1 0.67 -18.59 12.83
CA MET A 1 1.80 -18.17 11.96
C MET A 1 2.88 -19.24 12.07
N VAL A 2 3.34 -19.81 10.95
CA VAL A 2 4.47 -20.77 10.93
C VAL A 2 5.71 -20.01 10.49
N VAL A 3 6.84 -20.26 11.12
CA VAL A 3 8.15 -19.68 10.78
C VAL A 3 9.07 -20.84 10.46
N LEU A 4 9.70 -20.82 9.29
CA LEU A 4 10.68 -21.81 8.87
C LEU A 4 12.09 -21.22 8.91
N PRO A 5 13.14 -22.04 9.10
CA PRO A 5 14.51 -21.58 8.93
C PRO A 5 14.71 -20.97 7.54
N GLY A 6 15.25 -19.75 7.49
CA GLY A 6 15.46 -18.98 6.26
C GLY A 6 14.40 -17.90 5.99
N ASP A 7 13.24 -17.96 6.65
CA ASP A 7 12.25 -16.89 6.53
C ASP A 7 12.76 -15.57 7.15
N ILE A 8 12.37 -14.46 6.54
CA ILE A 8 12.64 -13.12 7.05
C ILE A 8 11.46 -12.66 7.90
N ILE A 9 11.74 -12.10 9.08
CA ILE A 9 10.72 -11.47 9.92
C ILE A 9 10.85 -9.96 9.78
N HIS A 10 9.81 -9.30 9.27
CA HIS A 10 9.71 -7.84 9.29
C HIS A 10 8.80 -7.43 10.45
N ALA A 11 9.25 -6.48 11.27
CA ALA A 11 8.49 -5.98 12.41
C ALA A 11 8.59 -4.45 12.50
N ASP A 12 7.47 -3.81 12.80
CA ASP A 12 7.31 -2.36 12.90
C ASP A 12 6.35 -2.00 14.06
N CYS A 13 5.92 -0.73 14.12
CA CYS A 13 4.97 -0.24 15.12
C CYS A 13 3.57 -0.90 15.06
N HIS A 14 3.24 -1.60 13.98
CA HIS A 14 1.94 -2.24 13.76
C HIS A 14 1.97 -3.75 14.03
N GLY A 15 3.16 -4.36 14.17
CA GLY A 15 3.32 -5.77 14.51
C GLY A 15 4.48 -6.43 13.79
N ALA A 16 4.34 -7.73 13.48
CA ALA A 16 5.35 -8.48 12.74
C ALA A 16 4.72 -9.41 11.70
N VAL A 17 5.40 -9.58 10.57
CA VAL A 17 5.00 -10.44 9.45
C VAL A 17 6.14 -11.38 9.06
N VAL A 18 5.78 -12.60 8.65
CA VAL A 18 6.72 -13.59 8.10
C VAL A 18 6.78 -13.40 6.59
N ILE A 19 7.99 -13.23 6.07
CA ILE A 19 8.30 -13.11 4.66
C ILE A 19 9.06 -14.37 4.25
N PRO A 20 8.46 -15.24 3.40
CA PRO A 20 9.15 -16.39 2.86
C PRO A 20 10.40 -15.99 2.07
N GLU A 21 11.48 -16.75 2.18
CA GLU A 21 12.73 -16.48 1.46
C GLU A 21 12.51 -16.28 -0.05
N SER A 22 11.64 -17.09 -0.66
CA SER A 22 11.30 -17.01 -2.08
C SER A 22 10.63 -15.70 -2.51
N ALA A 23 10.02 -14.96 -1.57
CA ALA A 23 9.33 -13.71 -1.84
C ALA A 23 10.24 -12.48 -1.76
N VAL A 24 11.45 -12.61 -1.19
CA VAL A 24 12.35 -11.48 -0.89
C VAL A 24 12.74 -10.71 -2.15
N SER A 25 13.01 -11.41 -3.24
CA SER A 25 13.38 -10.80 -4.53
C SER A 25 12.27 -9.93 -5.13
N ALA A 26 11.01 -10.22 -4.82
CA ALA A 26 9.85 -9.49 -5.33
C ALA A 26 9.48 -8.25 -4.49
N ILE A 27 10.06 -8.08 -3.28
CA ILE A 27 9.68 -7.00 -2.36
C ILE A 27 9.88 -5.64 -3.02
N LYS A 28 11.06 -5.39 -3.59
CA LYS A 28 11.40 -4.07 -4.14
C LYS A 28 10.40 -3.62 -5.21
N SER A 29 10.17 -4.46 -6.23
CA SER A 29 9.24 -4.14 -7.31
C SER A 29 7.79 -4.04 -6.83
N THR A 30 7.41 -4.82 -5.81
CA THR A 30 6.07 -4.75 -5.21
C THR A 30 5.88 -3.45 -4.44
N VAL A 31 6.86 -3.04 -3.64
CA VAL A 31 6.86 -1.77 -2.91
C VAL A 31 6.77 -0.59 -3.88
N GLU A 32 7.61 -0.54 -4.91
CA GLU A 32 7.55 0.52 -5.93
C GLU A 32 6.17 0.61 -6.60
N ARG A 33 5.52 -0.54 -6.84
CA ARG A 33 4.19 -0.60 -7.44
C ARG A 33 3.10 -0.13 -6.48
N LEU A 34 3.22 -0.46 -5.19
CA LEU A 34 2.32 0.00 -4.13
C LEU A 34 2.47 1.51 -3.90
N GLU A 35 3.70 1.99 -3.73
CA GLU A 35 4.00 3.43 -3.58
C GLU A 35 3.42 4.24 -4.73
N LYS A 36 3.59 3.78 -5.98
CA LYS A 36 3.01 4.45 -7.15
C LYS A 36 1.48 4.46 -7.13
N ALA A 37 0.86 3.37 -6.70
CA ALA A 37 -0.60 3.27 -6.62
C ALA A 37 -1.15 4.19 -5.52
N GLU A 38 -0.52 4.17 -4.34
CA GLU A 38 -0.90 4.96 -3.17
C GLU A 38 -0.64 6.46 -3.37
N ALA A 39 0.44 6.84 -4.05
CA ALA A 39 0.77 8.23 -4.35
C ALA A 39 -0.34 8.96 -5.13
N ARG A 40 -1.15 8.22 -5.92
CA ARG A 40 -2.33 8.78 -6.62
C ARG A 40 -3.38 9.35 -5.66
N LEU A 41 -3.41 8.88 -4.41
CA LEU A 41 -4.34 9.32 -3.38
C LEU A 41 -3.64 10.10 -2.27
N ILE A 42 -2.53 9.57 -1.73
CA ILE A 42 -1.83 10.16 -0.60
C ILE A 42 -1.32 11.58 -0.95
N GLY A 43 -0.75 11.77 -2.14
CA GLY A 43 -0.23 13.07 -2.56
C GLY A 43 -1.31 14.17 -2.59
N PRO A 44 -2.42 13.96 -3.32
CA PRO A 44 -3.57 14.86 -3.26
C PRO A 44 -4.11 15.06 -1.85
N SER A 45 -4.22 14.00 -1.04
CA SER A 45 -4.79 14.07 0.31
C SER A 45 -4.04 14.98 1.29
N GLN A 46 -2.78 15.32 0.97
CA GLN A 46 -1.95 16.21 1.78
C GLN A 46 -2.07 17.68 1.38
N GLN A 47 -2.83 18.01 0.34
CA GLN A 47 -3.04 19.41 -0.08
C GLN A 47 -4.06 20.11 0.84
N PRO A 48 -3.88 21.40 1.16
CA PRO A 48 -4.79 22.14 2.04
C PRO A 48 -6.26 22.16 1.58
N GLU A 49 -6.49 22.07 0.27
CA GLU A 49 -7.80 22.13 -0.37
C GLU A 49 -8.43 20.75 -0.60
N PHE A 50 -7.78 19.65 -0.18
CA PHE A 50 -8.31 18.31 -0.41
C PHE A 50 -9.59 18.06 0.41
N ASP A 51 -10.64 17.61 -0.27
CA ASP A 51 -11.94 17.34 0.34
C ASP A 51 -12.54 16.00 -0.11
N ILE A 52 -13.80 15.76 0.29
CA ILE A 52 -14.51 14.51 0.01
C ILE A 52 -14.84 14.35 -1.48
N GLU A 53 -15.06 15.43 -2.21
CA GLU A 53 -15.40 15.39 -3.64
C GLU A 53 -14.17 14.98 -4.46
N GLU A 54 -13.00 15.51 -4.11
CA GLU A 54 -11.71 15.09 -4.68
C GLU A 54 -11.42 13.61 -4.38
N LEU A 55 -11.70 13.14 -3.15
CA LEU A 55 -11.56 11.72 -2.80
C LEU A 55 -12.45 10.82 -3.67
N ILE A 56 -13.73 11.16 -3.80
CA ILE A 56 -14.68 10.40 -4.62
C ILE A 56 -14.21 10.37 -6.07
N THR A 57 -13.77 11.50 -6.61
CA THR A 57 -13.25 11.59 -7.99
C THR A 57 -12.02 10.69 -8.21
N ILE A 58 -11.14 10.57 -7.22
CA ILE A 58 -9.94 9.70 -7.33
C ILE A 58 -10.31 8.21 -7.26
N LEU A 59 -11.27 7.83 -6.42
CA LEU A 59 -11.66 6.44 -6.16
C LEU A 59 -12.66 5.89 -7.17
N ASP A 60 -13.59 6.72 -7.66
CA ASP A 60 -14.64 6.37 -8.60
C ASP A 60 -14.82 7.48 -9.67
N PRO A 61 -13.85 7.62 -10.60
CA PRO A 61 -13.86 8.69 -11.59
C PRO A 61 -15.03 8.60 -12.59
N ASP A 62 -15.67 7.44 -12.71
CA ASP A 62 -16.80 7.19 -13.62
C ASP A 62 -18.17 7.32 -12.94
N GLY A 63 -18.21 7.63 -11.63
CA GLY A 63 -19.43 7.88 -10.87
C GLY A 63 -20.51 6.81 -11.05
N ARG A 64 -20.33 5.63 -10.44
CA ARG A 64 -21.43 4.67 -10.39
C ARG A 64 -22.37 5.10 -9.27
N ASP A 65 -23.49 5.71 -9.65
CA ASP A 65 -24.66 5.98 -8.81
C ASP A 65 -24.95 4.75 -7.91
N HIS A 66 -24.58 4.84 -6.63
CA HIS A 66 -25.05 3.90 -5.60
C HIS A 66 -26.10 4.58 -4.73
#